data_AF-A0A284R2W0-F1
#
_entry.id   AF-A0A284R2W0-F1
#
_cell.length_a   1.000
_cell.length_b   1.000
_cell.length_c   1.000
_cell.angle_alpha   90.00
_cell.angle_beta   90.00
_cell.angle_gamma   90.00
#
_symmetry.space_group_name_H-M   'P 1'
#
loop_
_entity.id
_entity.type
_entity.pdbx_description
1 polymer ?
#
loop_
_entity_poly.entity_id
_entity_poly.type
_entity_poly.pdbx_seq_one_letter_code
_entity_poly.pdbx_strand_id
1 'polypeptide(L)'
;MKAKGRLKTCSSDEYGTLDDLLSQTNKANKAAVNLQKQLSPSSVFHERRDIKQFRKLVEEAGVLVSSLPFATSSDLSDDLHLAIKGIVTERSSTSTGTLISLVTHTPVNPYSSISHRFLLPPTSFAGK
;
A
#
# COMPACT_ATOMS: atom_id res chain seq x y z
N MET A 1 -57.69 4.86 -24.43
CA MET A 1 -56.55 4.24 -23.71
C MET A 1 -55.32 4.18 -24.61
N LYS A 2 -54.27 4.99 -24.38
CA LYS A 2 -52.94 4.72 -24.97
C LYS A 2 -51.79 5.08 -24.02
N ALA A 3 -51.93 4.73 -22.74
CA ALA A 3 -50.80 4.71 -21.81
C ALA A 3 -49.97 3.41 -21.93
N LYS A 4 -50.58 2.31 -22.44
CA LYS A 4 -49.95 0.99 -22.57
C LYS A 4 -48.85 0.89 -23.65
N GLY A 5 -48.77 1.84 -24.58
CA GLY A 5 -47.77 1.81 -25.67
C GLY A 5 -46.39 2.36 -25.29
N ARG A 6 -46.24 2.97 -24.11
CA ARG A 6 -44.98 3.56 -23.64
C ARG A 6 -44.21 2.66 -22.67
N LEU A 7 -44.80 1.55 -22.23
CA LEU A 7 -44.11 0.53 -21.44
C LEU A 7 -43.35 -0.42 -22.38
N LYS A 8 -42.44 0.16 -23.17
CA LYS A 8 -41.50 -0.61 -23.98
C LYS A 8 -40.45 -1.14 -23.02
N THR A 9 -40.72 -2.34 -22.52
CA THR A 9 -39.74 -3.42 -22.30
C THR A 9 -38.31 -2.95 -22.10
N CYS A 10 -37.82 -2.94 -20.86
CA CYS A 10 -36.41 -3.28 -20.66
C CYS A 10 -36.19 -4.61 -21.39
N SER A 11 -35.19 -4.65 -22.27
CA SER A 11 -34.83 -5.85 -23.01
C SER A 11 -34.34 -6.91 -22.02
N SER A 12 -34.55 -8.20 -22.34
CA SER A 12 -34.04 -9.31 -21.50
C SER A 12 -32.53 -9.20 -21.26
N ASP A 13 -31.81 -8.57 -22.20
CA ASP A 13 -30.36 -8.38 -22.18
C ASP A 13 -29.93 -7.38 -21.09
N GLU A 14 -30.71 -6.31 -20.86
CA GLU A 14 -30.42 -5.33 -19.80
C GLU A 14 -30.53 -5.96 -18.41
N TYR A 15 -31.50 -6.84 -18.18
CA TYR A 15 -31.61 -7.57 -16.90
C TYR A 15 -30.44 -8.52 -16.67
N GLY A 16 -30.00 -9.26 -17.69
CA GLY A 16 -28.82 -10.12 -17.59
C GLY A 16 -27.56 -9.33 -17.23
N THR A 17 -27.33 -8.20 -17.92
CA THR A 17 -26.17 -7.35 -17.64
C THR A 17 -26.18 -6.76 -16.22
N LEU A 18 -27.35 -6.42 -15.68
CA LEU A 18 -27.48 -5.92 -14.31
C LEU A 18 -27.22 -7.00 -13.26
N ASP A 19 -27.67 -8.23 -13.50
CA ASP A 19 -27.43 -9.35 -12.59
C ASP A 19 -25.94 -9.74 -12.56
N ASP A 20 -25.29 -9.75 -13.73
CA ASP A 20 -23.84 -9.96 -13.86
C ASP A 20 -23.05 -8.88 -13.11
N LEU A 21 -23.43 -7.60 -13.29
CA LEU A 21 -22.79 -6.48 -12.62
C LEU A 21 -22.95 -6.55 -11.10
N LEU A 22 -24.15 -6.89 -10.62
CA LEU A 22 -24.43 -7.08 -9.20
C LEU A 22 -23.59 -8.25 -8.64
N SER A 23 -23.53 -9.36 -9.38
CA SER A 23 -22.74 -10.53 -9.02
C SER A 23 -21.24 -10.22 -8.93
N GLN A 24 -20.70 -9.47 -9.91
CA GLN A 24 -19.30 -9.04 -9.91
C GLN A 24 -19.02 -8.10 -8.74
N THR A 25 -19.89 -7.12 -8.50
CA THR A 25 -19.75 -6.16 -7.39
C THR A 25 -19.78 -6.86 -6.03
N ASN A 26 -20.70 -7.83 -5.85
CA ASN A 26 -20.78 -8.63 -4.63
C ASN A 26 -19.52 -9.48 -4.40
N LYS A 27 -18.96 -10.07 -5.45
CA LYS A 27 -17.68 -10.80 -5.37
C LYS A 27 -16.54 -9.86 -4.97
N ALA A 28 -16.45 -8.70 -5.60
CA ALA A 28 -15.43 -7.71 -5.29
C ALA A 28 -15.55 -7.19 -3.85
N ASN A 29 -16.76 -6.91 -3.39
CA ASN A 29 -17.00 -6.47 -2.01
C ASN A 29 -16.60 -7.55 -0.98
N LYS A 30 -16.92 -8.83 -1.23
CA LYS A 30 -16.47 -9.93 -0.38
C LYS A 30 -14.94 -10.03 -0.33
N ALA A 31 -14.27 -9.87 -1.48
CA ALA A 31 -12.82 -9.86 -1.54
C ALA A 31 -12.23 -8.67 -0.77
N ALA A 32 -12.80 -7.46 -0.92
CA ALA A 32 -12.38 -6.26 -0.21
C ALA A 32 -12.51 -6.43 1.32
N VAL A 33 -13.63 -6.96 1.80
CA VAL A 33 -13.84 -7.24 3.23
C VAL A 33 -12.83 -8.27 3.75
N ASN A 34 -12.51 -9.30 2.96
CA ASN A 34 -11.50 -10.27 3.35
C ASN A 34 -10.09 -9.65 3.41
N LEU A 35 -9.71 -8.87 2.39
CA LEU A 35 -8.44 -8.14 2.38
C LEU A 35 -8.34 -7.18 3.57
N GLN A 36 -9.40 -6.43 3.88
CA GLN A 36 -9.44 -5.53 5.04
C GLN A 36 -9.18 -6.29 6.34
N LYS A 37 -9.82 -7.44 6.56
CA LYS A 37 -9.58 -8.28 7.73
C LYS A 37 -8.13 -8.74 7.79
N GLN A 38 -7.60 -9.19 6.66
CA GLN A 38 -6.23 -9.68 6.58
C GLN A 38 -5.21 -8.58 6.79
N LEU A 39 -5.47 -7.35 6.36
CA LEU A 39 -4.62 -6.16 6.50
C LEU A 39 -4.81 -5.43 7.84
N SER A 40 -5.86 -5.76 8.60
CA SER A 40 -6.16 -5.12 9.88
C SER A 40 -4.93 -5.15 10.81
N PRO A 41 -4.67 -4.11 11.63
CA PRO A 41 -3.50 -4.07 12.51
C PRO A 41 -3.42 -5.26 13.50
N SER A 42 -4.55 -5.89 13.81
CA SER A 42 -4.68 -7.07 14.65
C SER A 42 -4.40 -8.40 13.93
N SER A 43 -4.08 -8.37 12.64
CA SER A 43 -3.81 -9.59 11.87
C SER A 43 -2.45 -10.18 12.21
N VAL A 44 -2.37 -11.52 12.21
CA VAL A 44 -1.21 -12.30 12.65
C VAL A 44 0.07 -11.98 11.87
N PHE A 45 -0.04 -11.57 10.60
CA PHE A 45 1.15 -11.25 9.79
C PHE A 45 1.88 -10.00 10.29
N HIS A 46 1.17 -9.06 10.92
CA HIS A 46 1.80 -7.87 11.54
C HIS A 46 2.61 -8.25 12.78
N GLU A 47 2.09 -9.16 13.61
CA GLU A 47 2.81 -9.70 14.78
C GLU A 47 4.10 -10.40 14.34
N ARG A 48 4.02 -11.19 13.27
CA ARG A 48 5.15 -11.93 12.69
C ARG A 48 6.07 -11.05 11.84
N ARG A 49 5.68 -9.81 11.53
CA ARG A 49 6.34 -8.91 10.57
C ARG A 49 6.61 -9.60 9.23
N ASP A 50 5.65 -10.37 8.74
CA ASP A 50 5.79 -11.10 7.47
C ASP A 50 5.65 -10.15 6.27
N ILE A 51 6.78 -9.63 5.83
CA ILE A 51 6.87 -8.69 4.70
C ILE A 51 6.42 -9.35 3.39
N LYS A 52 6.67 -10.66 3.21
CA LYS A 52 6.29 -11.37 1.97
C LYS A 52 4.78 -11.48 1.87
N GLN A 53 4.14 -11.87 2.98
CA GLN A 53 2.68 -11.91 3.05
C GLN A 53 2.09 -10.51 2.84
N PHE A 54 2.67 -9.48 3.47
CA PHE A 54 2.18 -8.11 3.29
C PHE A 54 2.21 -7.64 1.83
N ARG A 55 3.33 -7.87 1.12
CA ARG A 55 3.46 -7.55 -0.31
C ARG A 55 2.37 -8.23 -1.14
N LYS A 56 2.15 -9.52 -0.91
CA LYS A 56 1.12 -10.29 -1.61
C LYS A 56 -0.28 -9.69 -1.41
N LEU A 57 -0.63 -9.29 -0.18
CA LEU A 57 -1.93 -8.68 0.11
C LEU A 57 -2.11 -7.33 -0.59
N VAL A 58 -1.04 -6.55 -0.72
CA VAL A 58 -1.07 -5.28 -1.46
C VAL A 58 -1.21 -5.51 -2.96
N GLU A 59 -0.53 -6.52 -3.52
CA GLU A 59 -0.73 -6.93 -4.93
C GLU A 59 -2.18 -7.39 -5.18
N GLU A 60 -2.74 -8.20 -4.29
CA GLU A 60 -4.14 -8.66 -4.37
C GLU A 60 -5.12 -7.48 -4.34
N ALA A 61 -4.86 -6.46 -3.53
CA ALA A 61 -5.64 -5.22 -3.53
C ALA A 61 -5.55 -4.48 -4.87
N GLY A 62 -4.36 -4.41 -5.48
CA GLY A 62 -4.12 -3.89 -6.83
C GLY A 62 -4.96 -4.57 -7.90
N VAL A 63 -4.96 -5.91 -7.90
CA VAL A 63 -5.74 -6.73 -8.82
C VAL A 63 -7.24 -6.53 -8.61
N LEU A 64 -7.68 -6.50 -7.36
CA LEU A 64 -9.09 -6.29 -7.03
C LEU A 64 -9.61 -4.96 -7.56
N VAL A 65 -8.90 -3.87 -7.29
CA VAL A 65 -9.26 -2.51 -7.75
C VAL A 65 -9.32 -2.46 -9.27
N SER A 66 -8.34 -3.06 -9.96
CA SER A 66 -8.30 -3.12 -11.43
C SER A 66 -9.41 -3.98 -12.05
N SER A 67 -10.02 -4.89 -11.27
CA SER A 67 -11.09 -5.78 -11.71
C SER A 67 -12.51 -5.21 -11.53
N LEU A 68 -12.63 -4.02 -10.94
CA LEU A 68 -13.93 -3.39 -10.70
C LEU A 68 -14.57 -2.95 -12.03
N PRO A 69 -15.89 -3.15 -12.19
CA PRO A 69 -16.61 -2.75 -13.40
C PRO A 69 -16.91 -1.25 -13.46
N PHE A 70 -16.33 -0.46 -12.55
CA PHE A 70 -16.50 0.98 -12.45
C PHE A 70 -15.15 1.64 -12.19
N ALA A 71 -15.04 2.90 -12.62
CA ALA A 71 -13.87 3.71 -12.34
C ALA A 71 -13.73 3.94 -10.83
N THR A 72 -12.52 3.79 -10.32
CA THR A 72 -12.20 4.12 -8.93
C THR A 72 -11.94 5.61 -8.76
N SER A 73 -12.07 6.12 -7.54
CA SER A 73 -11.70 7.51 -7.24
C SER A 73 -10.20 7.71 -7.47
N SER A 74 -9.82 8.94 -7.87
CA SER A 74 -8.40 9.31 -8.07
C SER A 74 -7.58 9.02 -6.82
N ASP A 75 -8.09 9.45 -5.65
CA ASP A 75 -7.44 9.25 -4.35
C ASP A 75 -7.10 7.77 -4.10
N LEU A 76 -8.05 6.87 -4.36
CA LEU A 76 -7.84 5.44 -4.14
C LEU A 76 -6.78 4.87 -5.11
N SER A 77 -6.83 5.27 -6.38
CA SER A 77 -5.82 4.86 -7.36
C SER A 77 -4.43 5.40 -7.04
N ASP A 78 -4.33 6.64 -6.58
CA ASP A 78 -3.07 7.30 -6.24
C ASP A 78 -2.45 6.67 -4.98
N ASP A 79 -3.25 6.45 -3.94
CA ASP A 79 -2.85 5.78 -2.71
C ASP A 79 -2.36 4.35 -2.99
N LEU A 80 -3.08 3.61 -3.83
CA LEU A 80 -2.72 2.24 -4.19
C LEU A 80 -1.45 2.19 -5.04
N HIS A 81 -1.29 3.14 -5.97
CA HIS A 81 -0.06 3.26 -6.75
C HIS A 81 1.15 3.52 -5.85
N LEU A 82 1.02 4.44 -4.89
CA LEU A 82 2.09 4.73 -3.93
C LEU A 82 2.39 3.52 -3.04
N ALA A 83 1.36 2.80 -2.58
CA ALA A 83 1.51 1.59 -1.78
C ALA A 83 2.27 0.49 -2.54
N ILE A 84 1.89 0.19 -3.79
CA ILE A 84 2.57 -0.80 -4.62
C ILE A 84 4.04 -0.40 -4.86
N LYS A 85 4.30 0.88 -5.15
CA LYS A 85 5.66 1.38 -5.33
C LYS A 85 6.50 1.30 -4.05
N GLY A 86 5.91 1.58 -2.89
CA GLY A 86 6.62 1.61 -1.61
C GLY A 86 6.80 0.24 -0.95
N ILE A 87 5.87 -0.68 -1.16
CA ILE A 87 5.78 -1.95 -0.43
C ILE A 87 6.20 -3.11 -1.33
N VAL A 88 5.60 -3.21 -2.51
CA VAL A 88 5.75 -4.36 -3.41
C VAL A 88 7.05 -4.27 -4.20
N THR A 89 7.32 -3.09 -4.78
CA THR A 89 8.49 -2.89 -5.63
C THR A 89 9.77 -3.08 -4.83
N GLU A 90 10.66 -3.96 -5.29
CA GLU A 90 11.97 -4.13 -4.67
C GLU A 90 12.79 -2.86 -4.84
N ARG A 91 13.42 -2.41 -3.75
CA ARG A 91 14.40 -1.33 -3.84
C ARG A 91 15.60 -1.87 -4.61
N SER A 92 15.94 -1.22 -5.71
CA SER A 92 17.24 -1.41 -6.34
C SER A 92 18.31 -1.14 -5.28
N SER A 93 19.10 -2.16 -4.95
CA SER A 93 20.24 -1.97 -4.06
C SER A 93 21.32 -1.22 -4.84
N THR A 94 21.21 0.11 -4.91
CA THR A 94 22.37 0.94 -5.19
C THR A 94 23.24 0.87 -3.93
N SER A 95 24.03 -0.21 -3.86
CA SER A 95 25.01 -0.45 -2.82
C SER A 95 26.08 0.63 -2.89
N THR A 96 26.02 1.58 -1.94
CA THR A 96 27.20 2.27 -1.41
C THR A 96 26.94 2.60 0.05
N GLY A 97 27.61 1.89 0.95
CA GLY A 97 27.71 2.25 2.35
C GLY A 97 27.05 1.27 3.32
N THR A 98 27.63 0.09 3.46
CA THR A 98 27.49 -0.73 4.66
C THR A 98 27.91 0.09 5.88
N LEU A 99 26.96 0.55 6.70
CA LEU A 99 27.21 0.88 8.10
C LEU A 99 26.48 -0.14 8.96
N ILE A 100 27.18 -1.22 9.27
CA ILE A 100 26.79 -2.15 10.32
C ILE A 100 27.04 -1.41 11.63
N SER A 101 26.00 -0.83 12.23
CA SER A 101 26.06 -0.33 13.60
C SER A 101 26.03 -1.54 14.53
N LEU A 102 27.21 -2.09 14.84
CA LEU A 102 27.36 -3.09 15.89
C LEU A 102 27.27 -2.37 17.24
N VAL A 103 26.08 -2.27 17.81
CA VAL A 103 25.90 -1.77 19.18
C VAL A 103 26.34 -2.87 20.15
N THR A 104 27.58 -2.82 20.59
CA THR A 104 28.03 -3.53 21.79
C THR A 104 27.52 -2.77 23.00
N HIS A 105 26.51 -3.30 23.69
CA HIS A 105 26.10 -2.79 25.00
C HIS A 105 27.15 -3.16 26.05
N THR A 106 28.06 -2.24 26.36
CA THR A 106 28.79 -2.27 27.64
C THR A 106 27.93 -1.57 28.70
N PRO A 107 27.71 -2.17 29.88
CA PRO A 107 26.91 -1.54 30.91
C PRO A 107 27.72 -0.44 31.64
N VAL A 108 26.97 0.51 32.21
CA VAL A 108 27.34 1.49 33.23
C VAL A 108 27.91 2.85 32.76
N ASN A 109 27.02 3.82 32.52
CA ASN A 109 27.11 5.21 33.05
C ASN A 109 25.79 5.99 32.80
N PRO A 110 25.09 6.53 33.82
CA PRO A 110 23.80 7.22 33.66
C PRO A 110 23.87 8.69 33.19
N TYR A 111 25.03 9.24 32.82
CA TYR A 111 25.12 10.59 32.28
C TYR A 111 25.32 10.60 30.77
N SER A 112 24.22 10.79 30.01
CA SER A 112 24.29 11.14 28.59
C SER A 112 24.81 12.57 28.43
N SER A 113 26.12 12.74 28.35
CA SER A 113 26.70 13.95 27.75
C SER A 113 26.66 13.79 26.23
N ILE A 114 25.67 14.39 25.58
CA ILE A 114 25.63 14.53 24.12
C ILE A 114 26.79 15.47 23.74
N SER A 115 27.91 14.90 23.32
CA SER A 115 29.02 15.68 22.78
C SER A 115 28.73 16.02 21.32
N HIS A 116 28.03 17.14 21.07
CA HIS A 116 27.94 17.72 19.73
C HIS A 116 29.28 18.37 19.39
N ARG A 117 30.24 17.58 18.90
CA ARG A 117 31.46 18.12 18.31
C ARG A 117 31.16 18.54 16.88
N PHE A 118 30.84 19.82 16.70
CA PHE A 118 30.83 20.44 15.38
C PHE A 118 32.25 20.38 14.79
N LEU A 119 32.44 19.59 13.73
CA LEU A 119 33.64 19.66 12.90
C LEU A 119 33.53 20.93 12.06
N LEU A 120 34.24 21.98 12.47
CA LEU A 120 34.52 23.12 11.60
C LEU A 120 35.38 22.64 10.41
N PRO A 121 35.14 23.12 9.18
CA PRO A 121 36.00 22.80 8.05
C PRO A 121 37.41 23.40 8.24
N PRO A 122 38.46 22.77 7.72
CA PRO A 122 39.83 23.25 7.88
C PRO A 122 40.02 24.58 7.15
N THR A 123 40.48 25.60 7.88
CA THR A 123 40.97 26.85 7.32
C THR A 123 42.31 26.59 6.63
N SER A 124 42.35 26.76 5.31
CA SER A 124 43.59 26.79 4.54
C SER A 124 44.35 28.08 4.88
N PHE A 125 45.45 27.96 5.63
CA PHE A 125 46.41 29.03 5.86
C PHE A 125 47.41 29.03 4.69
N ALA A 126 47.29 30.01 3.78
CA ALA A 126 48.29 30.28 2.75
C ALA A 126 49.15 31.46 3.20
N GLY A 127 50.35 31.15 3.70
CA GLY A 127 51.39 32.15 3.96
C GLY A 127 52.16 32.52 2.69
N LYS A 128 52.48 33.80 2.56
CA LYS A 128 53.67 34.32 1.90
C LYS A 128 54.19 35.49 2.73
#